data_AF-A0A8B8IJV1-F1
#
_entry.id   AF-A0A8B8IJV1-F1
#
_cell.length_a   1.000
_cell.length_b   1.000
_cell.length_c   1.000
_cell.angle_alpha   90.00
_cell.angle_beta   90.00
_cell.angle_gamma   90.00
#
_symmetry.space_group_name_H-M   'P 1'
#
loop_
_entity.id
_entity.type
_entity.pdbx_description
1 polymer ?
#
loop_
_entity_poly.entity_id
_entity_poly.type
_entity_poly.pdbx_seq_one_letter_code
_entity_poly.pdbx_strand_id
1 'polypeptide(L)'
;MSSLKKMVLKSFKQLHRTRLRVFAGDERALTAARLRINDEYNKNRNVENEEAIEALIKYGEDVERELRTQVIQAKQVKPGVFEAKITEDTVKLDNIPYNDAAIINDGINGGQPCCQDQANKN
;
A
#
# COMPACT_ATOMS: atom_id res chain seq x y z
N MET A 1 -17.00 0.39 -29.13
CA MET A 1 -16.05 0.57 -27.99
C MET A 1 -15.29 -0.75 -27.84
N SER A 2 -13.98 -0.78 -28.11
CA SER A 2 -13.19 -2.02 -27.97
C SER A 2 -13.23 -2.55 -26.52
N SER A 3 -13.12 -3.86 -26.35
CA SER A 3 -13.17 -4.52 -25.03
C SER A 3 -12.11 -3.93 -24.08
N LEU A 4 -10.86 -3.82 -24.55
CA LEU A 4 -9.72 -3.25 -23.82
C LEU A 4 -10.01 -1.84 -23.31
N LYS A 5 -10.54 -0.94 -24.15
CA LYS A 5 -10.83 0.44 -23.73
C LYS A 5 -11.80 0.48 -22.56
N LYS A 6 -12.78 -0.42 -22.52
CA LYS A 6 -13.70 -0.53 -21.37
C LYS A 6 -12.97 -1.01 -20.12
N MET A 7 -12.06 -1.97 -20.24
CA MET A 7 -11.27 -2.50 -19.11
C MET A 7 -10.34 -1.43 -18.53
N VAL A 8 -9.60 -0.70 -19.38
CA VAL A 8 -8.75 0.43 -18.94
C VAL A 8 -9.55 1.45 -18.15
N LEU A 9 -10.70 1.88 -18.67
CA LEU A 9 -11.57 2.85 -17.99
C LEU A 9 -12.16 2.30 -16.69
N LYS A 10 -12.43 1.00 -16.61
CA LYS A 10 -12.90 0.33 -15.41
C LYS A 10 -11.82 0.37 -14.33
N SER A 11 -10.60 -0.06 -14.65
CA SER A 11 -9.44 -0.04 -13.76
C SER A 11 -9.14 1.38 -13.26
N PHE A 12 -9.13 2.37 -14.16
CA PHE A 12 -8.95 3.79 -13.81
C PHE A 12 -10.01 4.29 -12.82
N LYS A 13 -11.29 3.96 -13.04
CA LYS A 13 -12.38 4.31 -12.13
C LYS A 13 -12.27 3.59 -10.79
N GLN A 14 -11.84 2.33 -10.78
CA GLN A 14 -11.64 1.56 -9.56
C GLN A 14 -10.57 2.19 -8.69
N LEU A 15 -9.39 2.51 -9.23
CA LEU A 15 -8.33 3.22 -8.50
C LEU A 15 -8.83 4.55 -7.89
N HIS A 16 -9.58 5.34 -8.66
CA HIS A 16 -10.16 6.58 -8.14
C HIS A 16 -11.19 6.38 -7.04
N ARG A 17 -12.00 5.32 -7.09
CA ARG A 17 -12.94 4.99 -6.02
C ARG A 17 -12.22 4.47 -4.79
N THR A 18 -11.16 3.70 -4.97
CA THR A 18 -10.39 3.11 -3.87
C THR A 18 -9.60 4.18 -3.14
N ARG A 19 -8.96 5.13 -3.85
CA ARG A 19 -8.27 6.26 -3.19
C ARG A 19 -9.23 7.12 -2.35
N LEU A 20 -10.48 7.32 -2.79
CA LEU A 20 -11.49 8.07 -2.03
C LEU A 20 -11.90 7.35 -0.74
N ARG A 21 -11.96 6.01 -0.76
CA ARG A 21 -12.31 5.20 0.42
C ARG A 21 -11.14 5.09 1.40
N VAL A 22 -9.95 4.77 0.88
CA VAL A 22 -8.73 4.54 1.66
C VAL A 22 -8.22 5.84 2.29
N PHE A 23 -8.25 6.96 1.57
CA PHE A 23 -7.73 8.24 2.05
C PHE A 23 -8.80 9.23 2.52
N ALA A 24 -9.98 8.74 2.94
CA ALA A 24 -11.11 9.59 3.26
C ALA A 24 -10.79 10.60 4.38
N GLY A 25 -10.94 11.89 4.09
CA GLY A 25 -10.65 12.98 5.03
C GLY A 25 -9.19 13.44 5.06
N ASP A 26 -8.30 12.85 4.26
CA ASP A 26 -6.93 13.31 4.06
C ASP A 26 -6.80 13.97 2.67
N GLU A 27 -7.08 15.27 2.60
CA GLU A 27 -7.05 16.04 1.35
C GLU A 27 -5.68 16.02 0.66
N ARG A 28 -4.60 15.95 1.44
CA ARG A 28 -3.24 15.89 0.90
C ARG A 28 -3.02 14.56 0.18
N ALA A 29 -3.33 13.44 0.84
CA ALA A 29 -3.21 12.12 0.24
C ALA A 29 -4.18 11.93 -0.95
N LEU A 30 -5.42 12.42 -0.83
CA LEU A 30 -6.41 12.37 -1.91
C LEU A 30 -5.94 13.11 -3.17
N THR A 31 -5.35 14.29 -3.00
CA THR A 31 -4.82 15.11 -4.10
C THR A 31 -3.58 14.47 -4.71
N ALA A 32 -2.63 14.04 -3.88
CA ALA A 32 -1.40 13.38 -4.35
C ALA A 32 -1.73 12.10 -5.12
N ALA A 33 -2.61 11.25 -4.60
CA ALA A 33 -3.06 10.04 -5.28
C ALA A 33 -3.77 10.36 -6.60
N ARG A 34 -4.58 11.43 -6.66
CA ARG A 34 -5.20 11.89 -7.91
C ARG A 34 -4.18 12.24 -8.98
N LEU A 35 -3.20 13.05 -8.63
CA LEU A 35 -2.17 13.48 -9.54
C LEU A 35 -1.37 12.28 -10.04
N ARG A 36 -0.98 11.36 -9.14
CA ARG A 36 -0.21 10.16 -9.48
C ARG A 36 -0.96 9.23 -10.44
N ILE A 37 -2.24 8.95 -10.16
CA ILE A 37 -3.08 8.11 -11.04
C ILE A 37 -3.18 8.76 -12.43
N ASN A 38 -3.48 10.05 -12.51
CA ASN A 38 -3.61 10.73 -13.80
C ASN A 38 -2.31 10.76 -14.60
N ASP A 39 -1.19 11.02 -13.92
CA ASP A 39 0.15 11.07 -14.51
C ASP A 39 0.53 9.72 -15.14
N GLU A 40 0.36 8.62 -14.40
CA GLU A 40 0.71 7.28 -14.90
C GLU A 40 -0.18 6.83 -16.07
N TYR A 41 -1.48 7.13 -16.06
CA TYR A 41 -2.33 6.84 -17.21
C TYR A 41 -2.03 7.74 -18.42
N ASN A 42 -1.62 8.98 -18.19
CA ASN A 42 -1.21 9.88 -19.27
C ASN A 42 0.10 9.43 -19.92
N LYS A 43 1.09 8.99 -19.13
CA LYS A 43 2.37 8.45 -19.64
C LYS A 43 2.15 7.26 -20.57
N ASN A 44 1.20 6.39 -20.24
CA ASN A 44 0.91 5.16 -20.99
C ASN A 44 -0.20 5.32 -22.05
N ARG A 45 -0.66 6.56 -22.34
CA ARG A 45 -1.79 6.81 -23.25
C ARG A 45 -1.54 6.32 -24.69
N ASN A 46 -0.30 6.34 -25.14
CA ASN A 46 0.09 6.03 -26.52
C ASN A 46 0.59 4.58 -26.68
N VAL A 47 0.38 3.71 -25.69
CA VAL A 47 0.72 2.29 -25.82
C VAL A 47 -0.31 1.62 -26.73
N GLU A 48 0.16 1.03 -27.83
CA GLU A 48 -0.70 0.40 -28.85
C GLU A 48 -0.68 -1.15 -28.80
N ASN A 49 0.33 -1.73 -28.16
CA ASN A 49 0.44 -3.19 -28.01
C ASN A 49 -0.61 -3.70 -27.00
N GLU A 50 -1.46 -4.63 -27.45
CA GLU A 50 -2.54 -5.25 -26.67
C GLU A 50 -2.02 -5.97 -25.40
N GLU A 51 -0.96 -6.77 -25.50
CA GLU A 51 -0.38 -7.48 -24.35
C GLU A 51 0.16 -6.50 -23.29
N ALA A 52 0.77 -5.40 -23.74
CA ALA A 52 1.27 -4.36 -22.85
C ALA A 52 0.11 -3.63 -22.15
N ILE A 53 -1.00 -3.37 -22.84
CA ILE A 53 -2.21 -2.78 -22.25
C ILE A 53 -2.78 -3.70 -21.18
N GLU A 54 -2.87 -5.01 -21.44
CA GLU A 54 -3.36 -5.98 -20.45
C GLU A 54 -2.47 -6.05 -19.21
N ALA A 55 -1.15 -6.05 -19.38
CA ALA A 55 -0.21 -5.99 -18.27
C ALA A 55 -0.38 -4.73 -17.41
N LEU A 56 -0.59 -3.57 -18.05
CA LEU A 56 -0.84 -2.30 -17.36
C LEU A 56 -2.19 -2.29 -16.63
N ILE A 57 -3.23 -2.89 -17.21
CA ILE A 57 -4.53 -3.04 -16.54
C ILE A 57 -4.37 -3.87 -15.27
N LYS A 58 -3.70 -5.03 -15.37
CA LYS A 58 -3.44 -5.93 -14.25
C LYS A 58 -2.63 -5.23 -13.16
N TYR A 59 -1.60 -4.48 -13.56
CA TYR A 59 -0.83 -3.66 -12.62
C TYR A 59 -1.72 -2.66 -11.86
N GLY A 60 -2.64 -1.97 -12.55
CA GLY A 60 -3.60 -1.07 -11.91
C GLY A 60 -4.55 -1.78 -10.93
N GLU A 61 -4.98 -3.00 -11.25
CA GLU A 61 -5.82 -3.84 -10.38
C GLU A 61 -5.04 -4.34 -9.15
N ASP A 62 -3.75 -4.67 -9.31
CA ASP A 62 -2.88 -5.05 -8.20
C ASP A 62 -2.65 -3.89 -7.25
N VAL A 63 -2.37 -2.69 -7.77
CA VAL A 63 -2.25 -1.46 -6.97
C VAL A 63 -3.55 -1.13 -6.24
N GLU A 64 -4.71 -1.31 -6.88
CA GLU A 64 -6.01 -1.12 -6.24
C GLU A 64 -6.18 -2.07 -5.04
N ARG A 65 -5.80 -3.34 -5.20
CA ARG A 65 -5.87 -4.34 -4.15
C ARG A 65 -4.92 -4.01 -3.00
N GLU A 66 -3.70 -3.58 -3.29
CA GLU A 66 -2.73 -3.18 -2.25
C GLU A 66 -3.22 -1.98 -1.45
N LEU A 67 -3.73 -0.94 -2.13
CA LEU A 67 -4.28 0.24 -1.46
C LEU A 67 -5.43 -0.12 -0.52
N ARG A 68 -6.30 -1.05 -0.93
CA ARG A 68 -7.47 -1.45 -0.13
C ARG A 68 -7.10 -2.38 1.04
N THR A 69 -6.10 -3.25 0.86
CA THR A 69 -5.80 -4.32 1.83
C THR A 69 -4.67 -3.98 2.79
N GLN A 70 -3.66 -3.20 2.35
CA GLN A 70 -2.43 -2.97 3.12
C GLN A 70 -2.32 -1.56 3.69
N VAL A 71 -3.01 -0.58 3.11
CA VAL A 71 -2.93 0.81 3.58
C VAL A 71 -4.02 1.08 4.62
N ILE A 72 -3.60 1.55 5.79
CA ILE A 72 -4.48 2.05 6.86
C ILE A 72 -4.16 3.52 7.15
N GLN A 73 -5.17 4.27 7.57
CA GLN A 73 -4.98 5.66 8.02
C GLN A 73 -5.02 5.72 9.54
N ALA A 74 -4.10 6.49 10.12
CA ALA A 74 -4.12 6.83 11.54
C ALA A 74 -4.39 8.33 11.70
N LYS A 75 -5.42 8.70 12.47
CA LYS A 75 -5.75 10.09 12.78
C LYS A 75 -5.45 10.38 14.24
N GLN A 76 -4.70 11.46 14.49
CA GLN A 76 -4.49 11.92 15.86
C GLN A 76 -5.79 12.49 16.43
N VAL A 77 -6.26 11.91 17.53
CA VAL A 77 -7.47 12.36 18.26
C VAL A 77 -7.11 13.14 19.52
N LYS A 78 -5.97 12.79 20.15
CA LYS A 78 -5.40 13.51 21.31
C LYS A 78 -3.87 13.54 21.17
N PRO A 79 -3.16 14.42 21.90
CA PRO A 79 -1.70 14.37 21.95
C PRO A 79 -1.22 12.95 22.31
N GLY A 80 -0.42 12.34 21.44
CA GLY A 80 0.07 10.97 21.59
C GLY A 80 -0.93 9.83 21.33
N VAL A 81 -2.21 10.10 21.05
CA VAL A 81 -3.23 9.06 20.79
C VAL A 81 -3.74 9.13 19.36
N PHE A 82 -3.61 8.02 18.65
CA PHE A 82 -4.00 7.87 17.25
C PHE A 82 -5.09 6.81 17.11
N GLU A 83 -6.11 7.13 16.32
CA GLU A 83 -7.16 6.22 15.92
C GLU A 83 -6.83 5.65 14.54
N ALA A 84 -6.63 4.34 14.45
CA ALA A 84 -6.40 3.64 13.19
C ALA A 84 -7.74 3.24 12.54
N LYS A 85 -7.95 3.67 11.31
CA LYS A 85 -9.10 3.31 10.49
C LYS A 85 -8.81 2.00 9.75
N ILE A 86 -9.19 0.89 10.38
CA ILE A 86 -9.09 -0.46 9.79
C ILE A 86 -10.42 -0.76 9.10
N THR A 87 -10.36 -1.17 7.83
CA THR A 87 -11.56 -1.55 7.05
C THR A 87 -11.73 -3.07 7.03
N GLU A 88 -12.90 -3.55 6.59
CA GLU A 88 -13.17 -4.99 6.43
C GLU A 88 -12.19 -5.65 5.45
N ASP A 89 -11.76 -4.90 4.44
CA ASP A 89 -10.85 -5.37 3.41
C ASP A 89 -9.39 -5.39 3.85
N THR A 90 -9.06 -4.72 4.96
CA THR A 90 -7.69 -4.67 5.47
C THR A 90 -7.26 -6.06 5.90
N VAL A 91 -6.15 -6.55 5.36
CA VAL A 91 -5.63 -7.88 5.69
C VAL A 91 -5.18 -7.89 7.15
N LYS A 92 -5.68 -8.86 7.89
CA LYS A 92 -5.32 -9.11 9.30
C LYS A 92 -4.53 -10.40 9.33
N LEU A 93 -3.39 -10.39 10.00
CA LEU A 93 -2.59 -11.58 10.23
C LEU A 93 -3.13 -12.36 11.44
N ASP A 94 -2.81 -13.65 11.50
CA ASP A 94 -3.14 -14.47 12.65
C ASP A 94 -2.40 -13.96 13.88
N ASN A 95 -3.17 -13.54 14.88
CA ASN A 95 -2.61 -13.02 16.11
C ASN A 95 -2.12 -14.18 16.97
N ILE A 96 -0.81 -14.23 17.24
CA ILE A 96 -0.26 -15.16 18.22
C ILE A 96 -0.42 -14.48 19.59
N PRO A 97 -1.19 -15.08 20.53
CA PRO A 97 -1.37 -14.48 21.84
C PRO A 97 -0.03 -14.28 22.52
N TYR A 98 0.13 -13.13 23.15
CA TYR A 98 1.31 -12.82 23.93
C TYR A 98 1.51 -13.89 25.02
N ASN A 99 2.73 -14.40 25.12
CA ASN A 99 3.12 -15.42 26.08
C ASN A 99 4.38 -14.93 26.80
N ASP A 100 4.26 -14.58 28.09
CA ASP A 100 5.38 -14.13 28.94
C ASP A 100 6.49 -15.19 29.06
N ALA A 101 6.14 -16.47 28.92
CA ALA A 101 7.08 -17.59 28.99
C ALA A 101 7.61 -18.01 27.62
N ALA A 102 7.35 -17.25 26.55
CA ALA A 102 7.87 -17.54 25.23
C ALA A 102 9.41 -17.45 25.23
N ILE A 103 10.06 -18.59 25.00
CA ILE A 103 11.49 -18.62 24.71
C ILE A 103 11.63 -18.13 23.27
N ILE A 104 12.03 -16.88 23.09
CA ILE A 104 12.41 -16.35 21.79
C ILE A 104 13.67 -17.11 21.39
N ASN A 105 13.54 -18.06 20.46
CA ASN A 105 14.70 -18.66 19.81
C ASN A 105 15.27 -17.60 18.88
N ASP A 106 16.04 -16.68 19.46
CA ASP A 106 16.93 -15.83 18.71
C ASP A 106 17.85 -16.78 17.94
N GLY A 107 17.61 -16.94 16.64
CA GLY A 107 18.51 -17.65 15.72
C GLY A 107 19.85 -16.92 15.56
N ILE A 108 20.36 -16.32 16.64
CA ILE A 108 21.71 -15.82 16.78
C ILE A 108 22.58 -17.07 16.91
N ASN A 109 23.05 -17.56 15.77
CA ASN A 109 24.42 -18.05 15.73
C ASN A 109 25.28 -16.93 16.32
N GLY A 110 25.72 -17.10 17.58
CA GLY A 110 26.49 -16.13 18.32
C GLY A 110 27.68 -15.63 17.50
N GLY A 111 27.70 -14.33 17.18
CA GLY A 111 28.91 -13.75 16.60
C GLY A 111 28.81 -12.44 15.82
N GLN A 112 27.64 -11.84 15.57
CA GLN A 112 27.61 -10.52 14.90
C GLN A 112 27.37 -9.38 15.90
N PRO A 113 28.37 -8.51 16.12
CA PRO A 113 28.21 -7.34 16.99
C PRO A 113 27.23 -6.33 16.36
N CYS A 114 26.50 -5.65 17.25
CA CYS A 114 25.57 -4.58 16.92
C CYS A 114 26.29 -3.43 16.19
N CYS A 115 25.65 -2.81 15.20
CA CYS A 115 26.22 -1.70 14.42
C CYS A 115 26.67 -0.50 15.28
N GLN A 116 26.20 -0.40 16.53
CA GLN A 116 26.60 0.64 17.48
C GLN A 116 28.00 0.40 18.08
N ASP A 117 28.48 -0.85 18.09
CA ASP A 117 29.79 -1.21 18.65
C ASP A 117 30.96 -0.88 17.71
N GLN A 118 30.67 -0.55 16.44
CA GLN A 118 31.67 -0.17 15.44
C GLN A 118 32.02 1.33 15.48
N ALA A 119 31.23 2.16 16.17
CA ALA A 119 31.40 3.61 16.17
C ALA A 119 32.45 4.12 17.18
N ASN A 120 32.87 3.31 18.16
CA ASN A 120 33.72 3.75 19.28
C ASN A 120 35.12 3.10 19.29
N LYS A 121 35.64 2.66 18.15
CA LYS A 121 37.06 2.26 18.02
C LYS A 121 37.76 3.18 17.01
N ASN A 122 38.09 4.38 17.47
CA ASN A 122 39.19 5.21 16.96
C ASN A 122 39.84 5.92 18.14
#